data_AF-A0A2H9VSY9-F1
#
_entry.id   AF-A0A2H9VSY9-F1
#
_cell.length_a   1.000
_cell.length_b   1.000
_cell.length_c   1.000
_cell.angle_alpha   90.00
_cell.angle_beta   90.00
_cell.angle_gamma   90.00
#
_symmetry.space_group_name_H-M   'P 1'
#
loop_
_entity.id
_entity.type
_entity.pdbx_description
1 polymer ?
#
loop_
_entity_poly.entity_id
_entity_poly.type
_entity_poly.pdbx_seq_one_letter_code
_entity_poly.pdbx_strand_id
1 'polypeptide(L)'
;MVVLKINADTPQEREVKIVSDDGTWKSGSYHIYKAQSMDDIEPGEPTDINIADYLAKLIVDKEKLTSQFENSNLTSEEQEQIEAFVMDYTAPDGVY
;
A
#
# COMPACT_ATOMS: atom_id res chain seq x y z
N MET A 1 1.24 8.75 0.23
CA MET A 1 1.01 7.63 1.17
C MET A 1 -0.48 7.51 1.42
N VAL A 2 -1.03 6.30 1.38
CA VAL A 2 -2.41 5.99 1.76
C VAL A 2 -2.41 4.72 2.61
N VAL A 3 -3.33 4.62 3.57
CA VAL A 3 -3.60 3.40 4.33
C VAL A 3 -4.87 2.78 3.77
N LEU A 4 -4.79 1.53 3.32
CA LEU A 4 -5.88 0.74 2.80
C LEU A 4 -6.26 -0.33 3.82
N LYS A 5 -7.55 -0.40 4.16
CA LYS A 5 -8.13 -1.49 4.95
C LYS A 5 -8.51 -2.61 4.01
N ILE A 6 -7.86 -3.76 4.14
CA ILE A 6 -8.19 -4.96 3.37
C ILE A 6 -9.07 -5.84 4.24
N ASN A 7 -10.30 -6.06 3.78
CA ASN A 7 -11.16 -7.10 4.32
C ASN A 7 -10.83 -8.38 3.57
N ALA A 8 -9.86 -9.14 4.06
CA ALA A 8 -9.77 -10.56 3.71
C ALA A 8 -10.88 -11.30 4.48
N ASP A 9 -11.39 -12.42 3.97
CA ASP A 9 -12.41 -13.30 4.58
C ASP A 9 -11.95 -13.97 5.91
N THR A 10 -11.10 -13.30 6.67
CA THR A 10 -10.59 -13.67 7.99
C THR A 10 -11.10 -12.69 9.04
N PRO A 11 -11.29 -13.13 10.30
CA PRO A 11 -11.85 -12.28 11.37
C PRO A 11 -10.93 -11.13 11.82
N GLN A 12 -9.80 -10.90 11.14
CA GLN A 12 -8.85 -9.85 11.45
C GLN A 12 -8.74 -8.93 10.22
N GLU A 13 -9.45 -7.80 10.29
CA GLU A 13 -9.27 -6.68 9.37
C GLU A 13 -7.77 -6.33 9.33
N ARG A 14 -7.16 -6.34 8.13
CA ARG A 14 -5.73 -6.05 7.97
C ARG A 14 -5.55 -4.70 7.32
N GLU A 15 -4.85 -3.80 8.01
CA GLU A 15 -4.49 -2.50 7.47
C GLU A 15 -3.13 -2.58 6.77
N VAL A 16 -3.06 -2.10 5.53
CA VAL A 16 -1.80 -1.97 4.78
C VAL A 16 -1.56 -0.52 4.41
N LYS A 17 -0.30 -0.14 4.36
CA LYS A 17 0.17 1.21 4.02
C LYS A 17 0.84 1.17 2.66
N ILE A 18 0.30 1.91 1.70
CA ILE A 18 0.82 2.00 0.33
C ILE A 18 1.54 3.33 0.18
N VAL A 19 2.82 3.25 -0.21
CA VAL A 19 3.71 4.39 -0.37
C VAL A 19 4.22 4.42 -1.80
N SER A 20 3.88 5.46 -2.55
CA SER A 20 4.48 5.71 -3.87
C SER A 20 5.91 6.23 -3.69
N ASP A 21 6.84 5.69 -4.48
CA ASP A 21 8.26 6.10 -4.48
C ASP A 21 8.44 7.57 -4.88
N ASP A 22 7.72 8.00 -5.93
CA ASP A 22 7.76 9.37 -6.47
C ASP A 22 6.78 10.31 -5.76
N GLY A 23 6.06 9.84 -4.73
CA GLY A 23 5.01 10.60 -4.04
C GLY A 23 3.75 10.87 -4.87
N THR A 24 3.73 10.45 -6.14
CA THR A 24 2.61 10.63 -7.08
C THR A 24 1.85 9.32 -7.34
N TRP A 25 0.55 9.39 -7.58
CA TRP A 25 -0.33 8.22 -7.81
C TRP A 25 -0.52 7.91 -9.31
N LYS A 26 0.59 7.71 -10.00
CA LYS A 26 0.69 7.43 -11.44
C LYS A 26 1.40 6.10 -11.73
N SER A 27 1.71 5.79 -12.98
CA SER A 27 2.60 4.66 -13.29
C SER A 27 3.92 4.76 -12.49
N GLY A 28 4.29 3.71 -11.77
CA GLY A 28 5.45 3.75 -10.89
C GLY A 28 5.54 2.54 -9.95
N SER A 29 6.52 2.61 -9.05
CA SER A 29 6.69 1.63 -7.98
C SER A 29 6.01 2.11 -6.70
N TYR A 30 5.24 1.22 -6.09
CA TYR A 30 4.55 1.39 -4.84
C TYR A 30 5.08 0.36 -3.86
N HIS A 31 5.44 0.81 -2.66
CA HIS A 31 5.86 -0.05 -1.57
C HIS A 31 4.71 -0.24 -0.62
N ILE A 32 4.40 -1.49 -0.30
CA ILE A 32 3.30 -1.90 0.56
C ILE A 32 3.90 -2.39 1.87
N TYR A 33 3.46 -1.77 2.95
CA TYR A 33 3.86 -2.09 4.31
C TYR A 33 2.64 -2.52 5.11
N LYS A 34 2.84 -3.25 6.19
CA LYS A 34 1.81 -3.44 7.20
C LYS A 34 1.56 -2.10 7.86
N ALA A 35 0.30 -1.68 7.97
CA ALA A 35 0.00 -0.49 8.73
C ALA A 35 0.10 -0.86 10.22
N GLN A 36 0.91 -0.11 10.97
CA GLN A 36 0.86 -0.16 12.41
C GLN A 36 -0.43 0.55 12.84
N SER A 37 -1.30 -0.16 13.57
CA SER A 37 -2.48 0.44 14.16
C SER A 37 -2.04 1.56 15.11
N MET A 38 -2.75 2.70 15.06
CA MET A 38 -2.46 3.88 15.89
C MET A 38 -2.41 3.59 17.40
N ASP A 39 -3.02 2.49 17.85
CA ASP A 39 -2.98 2.01 19.24
C ASP A 39 -1.59 1.56 19.71
N ASP A 40 -0.67 1.23 18.81
CA ASP A 40 0.69 0.74 19.15
C ASP A 40 1.76 1.86 19.06
N ILE A 41 1.34 3.09 18.76
CA ILE A 41 2.27 4.22 18.62
C ILE A 41 2.58 4.78 20.02
N GLU A 42 3.63 4.26 20.65
CA GLU A 42 4.22 4.93 21.81
C GLU A 42 4.68 6.34 21.40
N PRO A 43 4.31 7.40 22.15
CA PRO A 43 4.66 8.78 21.81
C PRO A 43 6.15 9.03 22.09
N GLY A 44 7.04 8.59 21.20
CA GLY A 44 8.48 8.61 21.49
C GLY A 44 9.42 8.73 20.29
N GLU A 45 9.15 8.11 19.15
CA GLU A 45 10.13 8.06 18.07
C GLU A 45 9.52 8.41 16.71
N PRO A 46 10.26 9.12 15.83
CA PRO A 46 9.85 9.25 14.43
C PRO A 46 9.63 7.82 13.93
N THR A 47 8.46 7.57 13.36
CA THR A 47 8.03 6.24 12.92
C THR A 47 8.94 5.77 11.79
N ASP A 48 10.12 5.27 12.17
CA ASP A 48 11.10 4.68 11.28
C ASP A 48 10.38 3.48 10.68
N ILE A 49 10.18 3.54 9.37
CA ILE A 49 9.49 2.52 8.60
C ILE A 49 10.30 1.24 8.80
N ASN A 50 9.88 0.41 9.75
CA ASN A 50 10.58 -0.81 10.08
C ASN A 50 10.54 -1.69 8.82
N ILE A 51 11.71 -2.03 8.29
CA ILE A 51 11.84 -2.90 7.12
C ILE A 51 11.13 -4.25 7.37
N ALA A 52 10.95 -4.64 8.64
CA ALA A 52 10.19 -5.81 9.06
C ALA A 52 8.69 -5.77 8.70
N ASP A 53 8.11 -4.59 8.51
CA ASP A 53 6.71 -4.42 8.11
C ASP A 53 6.53 -4.38 6.59
N TYR A 54 7.61 -4.50 5.81
CA TYR A 54 7.52 -4.54 4.35
C TYR A 54 6.80 -5.82 3.88
N LEU A 55 5.67 -5.63 3.18
CA LEU A 55 4.85 -6.73 2.70
C LEU A 55 5.14 -7.05 1.24
N ALA A 56 5.21 -6.03 0.37
CA ALA A 56 5.38 -6.22 -1.06
C ALA A 56 5.81 -4.94 -1.77
N LYS A 57 6.31 -5.08 -3.00
CA LYS A 57 6.35 -4.00 -4.00
C LYS A 57 5.23 -4.23 -4.99
N LEU A 58 4.56 -3.18 -5.41
CA LEU A 58 3.64 -3.18 -6.53
C LEU A 58 4.17 -2.21 -7.59
N ILE A 59 4.48 -2.72 -8.77
CA ILE A 59 4.81 -1.93 -9.94
C ILE A 59 3.53 -1.77 -10.74
N VAL A 60 3.07 -0.54 -10.95
CA VAL A 60 1.89 -0.25 -11.78
C VAL A 60 2.32 0.54 -13.00
N ASP A 61 1.85 0.12 -14.16
CA ASP A 61 1.95 0.82 -15.42
C ASP A 61 0.51 1.14 -15.88
N LYS A 62 0.04 2.36 -15.57
CA LYS A 62 -1.30 2.83 -15.93
C LYS A 62 -1.44 3.07 -17.44
N GLU A 63 -0.34 3.24 -18.18
CA GLU A 63 -0.36 3.42 -19.64
C GLU A 63 -0.69 2.10 -20.35
N LYS A 64 -0.14 1.00 -19.84
CA LYS A 64 -0.40 -0.36 -20.32
C LYS A 64 -1.53 -1.07 -19.57
N LEU A 65 -2.05 -0.46 -18.51
CA LEU A 65 -3.01 -1.05 -17.58
C LEU A 65 -2.49 -2.40 -17.05
N THR A 66 -1.21 -2.44 -16.69
CA THR A 66 -0.57 -3.64 -16.15
C THR A 66 0.01 -3.36 -14.78
N SER A 67 -0.04 -4.35 -13.91
CA SER A 67 0.51 -4.29 -12.55
C SER A 67 1.25 -5.58 -12.25
N GLN A 68 2.27 -5.48 -11.40
CA GLN A 68 3.08 -6.62 -11.00
C GLN A 68 3.54 -6.46 -9.56
N PHE A 69 3.31 -7.50 -8.76
CA PHE A 69 3.83 -7.55 -7.41
C PHE A 69 5.23 -8.20 -7.39
N GLU A 70 6.18 -7.58 -6.69
CA GLU A 70 7.48 -8.17 -6.35
C GLU A 70 7.57 -8.46 -4.85
N ASN A 71 8.20 -9.59 -4.48
CA ASN A 71 8.46 -9.98 -3.08
C ASN A 71 7.22 -9.92 -2.17
N SER A 72 6.09 -10.37 -2.69
CA SER A 72 4.80 -10.26 -2.01
C SER A 72 4.61 -11.32 -0.93
N ASN A 73 4.48 -10.87 0.32
CA ASN A 73 3.96 -11.64 1.46
C ASN A 73 2.44 -11.47 1.66
N LEU A 74 1.75 -10.97 0.61
CA LEU A 74 0.31 -10.78 0.58
C LEU A 74 -0.35 -11.99 -0.11
N THR A 75 -1.53 -12.36 0.36
CA THR A 75 -2.40 -13.34 -0.31
C THR A 75 -2.91 -12.79 -1.65
N SER A 76 -3.36 -13.66 -2.56
CA SER A 76 -3.89 -13.23 -3.86
C SER A 76 -5.07 -12.27 -3.74
N GLU A 77 -5.90 -12.43 -2.72
CA GLU A 77 -7.07 -11.58 -2.44
C GLU A 77 -6.64 -10.17 -1.99
N GLU A 78 -5.62 -10.09 -1.13
CA GLU A 78 -5.02 -8.82 -0.72
C GLU A 78 -4.37 -8.10 -1.91
N GLN A 79 -3.65 -8.85 -2.77
CA GLN A 79 -3.03 -8.31 -3.98
C GLN A 79 -4.08 -7.72 -4.92
N GLU A 80 -5.17 -8.43 -5.18
CA GLU A 80 -6.25 -7.96 -6.05
C GLU A 80 -6.91 -6.69 -5.51
N GLN A 81 -7.21 -6.63 -4.20
CA GLN A 81 -7.78 -5.43 -3.58
C GLN A 81 -6.82 -4.23 -3.64
N ILE A 82 -5.52 -4.45 -3.38
CA ILE A 82 -4.51 -3.38 -3.44
C ILE A 82 -4.33 -2.91 -4.89
N GLU A 83 -4.25 -3.84 -5.85
CA GLU A 83 -4.12 -3.52 -7.26
C GLU A 83 -5.31 -2.72 -7.77
N ALA A 84 -6.53 -3.22 -7.54
CA ALA A 84 -7.76 -2.54 -7.92
C ALA A 84 -7.81 -1.15 -7.30
N PHE A 85 -7.44 -1.01 -6.02
CA PHE A 85 -7.32 0.29 -5.38
C PHE A 85 -6.31 1.18 -6.08
N VAL A 86 -5.06 0.77 -6.30
CA VAL A 86 -4.03 1.66 -6.89
C VAL A 86 -4.34 2.02 -8.35
N MET A 87 -4.95 1.10 -9.10
CA MET A 87 -5.39 1.34 -10.47
C MET A 87 -6.54 2.34 -10.55
N ASP A 88 -7.59 2.17 -9.72
CA ASP A 88 -8.75 3.06 -9.67
C ASP A 88 -8.43 4.39 -8.98
N TYR A 89 -7.58 4.35 -7.96
CA TYR A 89 -7.23 5.49 -7.15
C TYR A 89 -6.53 6.54 -8.01
N THR A 90 -7.32 7.56 -8.30
CA THR A 90 -6.87 8.83 -8.84
C THR A 90 -6.65 9.71 -7.63
N ALA A 91 -5.39 10.00 -7.31
CA ALA A 91 -5.14 11.02 -6.31
C ALA A 91 -5.90 12.28 -6.73
N PRO A 92 -6.63 12.95 -5.81
CA PRO A 92 -7.22 14.23 -6.14
C PRO A 92 -6.09 15.11 -6.65
N ASP A 93 -6.17 15.48 -7.93
CA ASP A 93 -5.21 16.34 -8.62
C ASP A 93 -4.88 17.48 -7.66
N GLY A 94 -3.61 17.56 -7.27
CA GLY A 94 -3.18 18.41 -6.18
C GLY A 94 -3.70 19.83 -6.37
N VAL A 95 -4.66 20.23 -5.55
CA VAL A 95 -4.89 21.64 -5.27
C VAL A 95 -3.69 22.06 -4.43
N TYR A 96 -2.66 22.54 -5.12
CA TYR A 96 -1.50 23.21 -4.55
C TYR A 96 -1.88 24.60 -4.03
#